data_AF-A0A359MRI1-F1
#
_entry.id   AF-A0A359MRI1-F1
#
_cell.length_a   1.000
_cell.length_b   1.000
_cell.length_c   1.000
_cell.angle_alpha   90.00
_cell.angle_beta   90.00
_cell.angle_gamma   90.00
#
_symmetry.space_group_name_H-M   'P 1'
#
loop_
_entity.id
_entity.type
_entity.pdbx_description
1 polymer ?
#
loop_
_entity_poly.entity_id
_entity_poly.type
_entity_poly.pdbx_seq_one_letter_code
_entity_poly.pdbx_strand_id
1 'polypeptide(L)'
;LYILSEQPLEAGEQGNQRIFKYQSAEAILTKILTDYTKKEKVSGYNYEKNDRKVISVVSFPPGRNKLSFSWSLAYLLSERRKVLFIPMELLPIPFLTLTASSDSNLSEFIYYLKDNNSNVIDQMNPLLCCVDRLSYLSGLSHGLDLLSVTKEDIRRWLVDIRNSTDYETVVFYLGCYSEAAVEIISQSDKVLVAMEENGEDAERIKELDRQLQLLHIPTGPDRFQKLLVPDPGWEGRAITMQELKNSESWFCAMPYADHL
;
A
#
# COMPACT_ATOMS: atom_id res chain seq x y z
N LEU A 1 0.83 30.32 -0.04
CA LEU A 1 -0.60 30.66 0.14
C LEU A 1 -1.34 30.01 -1.02
N TYR A 2 -2.36 29.19 -0.76
CA TYR A 2 -3.16 28.55 -1.82
C TYR A 2 -4.22 29.52 -2.36
N ILE A 3 -4.42 29.51 -3.67
CA ILE A 3 -5.46 30.28 -4.37
C ILE A 3 -6.60 29.33 -4.71
N LEU A 4 -7.81 29.67 -4.28
CA LEU A 4 -9.01 28.90 -4.58
C LEU A 4 -9.52 29.23 -5.99
N SER A 5 -9.66 28.21 -6.84
CA SER A 5 -10.10 28.32 -8.23
C SER A 5 -11.52 27.78 -8.41
N GLU A 6 -12.29 28.45 -9.26
CA GLU A 6 -13.63 27.98 -9.70
C GLU A 6 -13.56 27.05 -10.90
N GLN A 7 -12.38 26.86 -11.48
CA GLN A 7 -12.13 25.94 -12.59
C GLN A 7 -11.18 24.81 -12.13
N PRO A 8 -11.42 23.56 -12.56
CA PRO A 8 -10.48 22.46 -12.36
C PRO A 8 -9.14 22.79 -13.02
N LEU A 9 -8.05 22.22 -12.51
CA LEU A 9 -6.75 22.30 -13.19
C LEU A 9 -6.81 21.42 -14.44
N GLU A 10 -6.53 21.99 -15.60
CA GLU A 10 -6.40 21.22 -16.84
C GLU A 10 -5.07 20.46 -16.88
N ALA A 11 -5.05 19.31 -17.56
CA ALA A 11 -3.85 18.51 -17.73
C ALA A 11 -2.76 19.32 -18.46
N GLY A 12 -1.73 19.73 -17.73
CA GLY A 12 -0.61 20.54 -18.24
C GLY A 12 -0.49 21.94 -17.62
N GLU A 13 -1.47 22.41 -16.83
CA GLU A 13 -1.33 23.69 -16.10
C GLU A 13 -0.44 23.54 -14.85
N GLN A 14 0.82 23.96 -14.97
CA GLN A 14 1.76 24.06 -13.85
C GLN A 14 1.43 25.29 -12.97
N GLY A 15 0.46 25.14 -12.07
CA GLY A 15 0.10 26.12 -11.06
C GLY A 15 0.20 25.54 -9.66
N ASN A 16 1.42 25.47 -9.09
CA ASN A 16 1.76 24.82 -7.82
C ASN A 16 1.03 25.32 -6.54
N GLN A 17 0.01 26.18 -6.66
CA GLN A 17 -0.74 26.75 -5.54
C GLN A 17 -2.23 26.98 -5.85
N ARG A 18 -2.87 26.17 -6.72
CA ARG A 18 -4.33 26.26 -6.99
C ARG A 18 -5.12 25.05 -6.48
N ILE A 19 -6.24 25.32 -5.81
CA ILE A 19 -7.18 24.32 -5.28
C ILE A 19 -8.56 24.58 -5.86
N PHE A 20 -9.19 23.57 -6.46
CA PHE A 20 -10.55 23.66 -6.96
C PHE A 20 -11.55 23.76 -5.80
N LYS A 21 -12.43 24.76 -5.83
CA LYS A 21 -13.38 25.08 -4.75
C LYS A 21 -14.46 24.03 -4.54
N TYR A 22 -14.86 23.34 -5.61
CA TYR A 22 -16.02 22.45 -5.61
C TYR A 22 -15.64 20.98 -5.45
N GLN A 23 -14.73 20.68 -4.53
CA GLN A 23 -14.36 19.32 -4.12
C GLN A 23 -14.63 19.13 -2.62
N SER A 24 -14.58 17.90 -2.12
CA SER A 24 -14.81 17.65 -0.69
C SER A 24 -13.75 18.34 0.18
N ALA A 25 -14.13 18.77 1.39
CA ALA A 25 -13.18 19.35 2.34
C ALA A 25 -12.03 18.38 2.66
N GLU A 26 -12.32 17.08 2.70
CA GLU A 26 -11.33 16.01 2.87
C GLU A 26 -10.32 15.99 1.71
N ALA A 27 -10.79 16.05 0.45
CA ALA A 27 -9.89 16.10 -0.72
C ALA A 27 -9.01 17.36 -0.73
N ILE A 28 -9.55 18.52 -0.32
CA ILE A 28 -8.79 19.76 -0.15
C ILE A 28 -7.67 19.58 0.88
N LEU A 29 -8.01 19.02 2.05
CA LEU A 29 -7.06 18.81 3.14
C LEU A 29 -5.96 17.82 2.73
N THR A 30 -6.32 16.69 2.12
CA THR A 30 -5.37 15.70 1.61
C THR A 30 -4.40 16.32 0.60
N LYS A 31 -4.90 17.13 -0.35
CA LYS A 31 -4.06 17.82 -1.34
C LYS A 31 -3.07 18.79 -0.69
N ILE A 32 -3.55 19.63 0.24
CA ILE A 32 -2.69 20.59 0.98
C ILE A 32 -1.60 19.85 1.75
N LEU A 33 -1.97 18.81 2.51
CA LEU A 33 -1.02 18.02 3.29
C LEU A 33 0.02 17.34 2.38
N THR A 34 -0.40 16.78 1.25
CA THR A 34 0.48 16.13 0.27
C THR A 34 1.53 17.10 -0.27
N ASP A 35 1.11 18.31 -0.66
CA ASP A 35 2.00 19.34 -1.18
C ASP A 35 2.97 19.91 -0.14
N TYR A 36 2.54 20.07 1.12
CA TYR A 36 3.42 20.49 2.22
C TYR A 36 4.48 19.44 2.50
N THR A 37 4.08 18.17 2.54
CA THR A 37 5.00 17.04 2.76
C THR A 37 6.01 16.94 1.61
N LYS A 38 5.58 17.18 0.36
CA LYS A 38 6.48 17.26 -0.81
C LYS A 38 7.54 18.38 -0.67
N LYS A 39 7.25 19.49 0.01
CA LYS A 39 8.20 20.59 0.25
C LYS A 39 9.18 20.33 1.39
N GLU A 40 8.78 19.60 2.43
CA GLU A 40 9.70 19.17 3.51
C GLU A 40 10.74 18.15 3.04
N LYS A 41 10.56 17.52 1.87
CA LYS A 41 11.53 16.59 1.26
C LYS A 41 12.90 17.21 0.92
N VAL A 42 13.08 18.53 1.00
CA VAL A 42 14.35 19.23 0.71
C VAL A 42 15.32 19.21 1.91
N SER A 43 14.87 18.96 3.14
CA SER A 43 15.76 18.75 4.29
C SER A 43 16.10 17.27 4.46
N GLY A 44 17.20 16.87 3.83
CA GLY A 44 17.71 15.50 3.80
C GLY A 44 18.09 14.96 5.17
N TYR A 45 17.39 13.91 5.59
CA TYR A 45 17.96 12.90 6.47
C TYR A 45 18.64 11.86 5.55
N ASN A 46 19.98 11.84 5.56
CA ASN A 46 20.76 10.81 4.90
C ASN A 46 20.61 9.51 5.70
N TYR A 47 19.58 8.72 5.39
CA TYR A 47 19.52 7.33 5.80
C TYR A 47 20.53 6.54 4.95
N GLU A 48 21.29 5.65 5.59
CA GLU A 48 22.14 4.71 4.88
C GLU A 48 21.28 3.94 3.88
N LYS A 49 21.69 3.94 2.61
CA LYS A 49 20.91 3.47 1.44
C LYS A 49 20.44 2.01 1.51
N ASN A 50 20.80 1.26 2.56
CA ASN A 50 20.69 -0.19 2.67
C ASN A 50 19.63 -0.67 3.67
N ASP A 51 18.86 0.21 4.33
CA ASP A 51 17.91 -0.18 5.40
C ASP A 51 16.43 -0.12 4.98
N ARG A 52 16.15 -0.03 3.67
CA ARG A 52 14.76 -0.01 3.18
C ARG A 52 14.15 -1.39 3.26
N LYS A 53 13.09 -1.53 4.05
CA LYS A 53 12.39 -2.80 4.26
C LYS A 53 11.19 -2.93 3.33
N VAL A 54 11.03 -4.12 2.78
CA VAL A 54 9.85 -4.55 2.02
C VAL A 54 9.11 -5.59 2.86
N ILE A 55 7.86 -5.29 3.20
CA ILE A 55 7.00 -6.16 4.00
C ILE A 55 5.79 -6.56 3.15
N SER A 56 5.48 -7.84 3.10
CA SER A 56 4.27 -8.35 2.46
C SER A 56 3.25 -8.80 3.49
N VAL A 57 1.99 -8.40 3.32
CA VAL A 57 0.84 -9.02 3.97
C VAL A 57 0.09 -9.84 2.93
N VAL A 58 0.19 -11.16 3.02
CA VAL A 58 -0.43 -12.12 2.11
C VAL A 58 -1.84 -12.44 2.58
N SER A 59 -2.80 -12.31 1.67
CA SER A 59 -4.23 -12.39 1.93
C SER A 59 -4.93 -13.14 0.78
N PHE A 60 -4.75 -14.46 0.72
CA PHE A 60 -5.32 -15.33 -0.32
C PHE A 60 -6.34 -16.31 0.29
N PRO A 61 -7.66 -16.10 0.12
CA PRO A 61 -8.33 -15.02 -0.60
C PRO A 61 -8.30 -13.68 0.15
N PRO A 62 -8.58 -12.57 -0.55
CA PRO A 62 -8.68 -11.26 0.08
C PRO A 62 -9.88 -11.20 1.02
N GLY A 63 -9.80 -10.35 2.05
CA GLY A 63 -10.84 -10.19 3.06
C GLY A 63 -10.74 -8.86 3.78
N ARG A 64 -11.88 -8.29 4.19
CA ARG A 64 -11.95 -6.98 4.85
C ARG A 64 -11.15 -6.95 6.15
N ASN A 65 -11.21 -8.03 6.93
CA ASN A 65 -10.36 -8.27 8.10
C ASN A 65 -8.86 -8.16 7.78
N LYS A 66 -8.37 -8.91 6.78
CA LYS A 66 -6.96 -8.96 6.37
C LYS A 66 -6.48 -7.61 5.82
N LEU A 67 -7.32 -6.94 5.05
CA LEU A 67 -7.05 -5.60 4.55
C LEU A 67 -7.02 -4.57 5.70
N SER A 68 -7.96 -4.64 6.64
CA SER A 68 -8.00 -3.75 7.82
C SER A 68 -6.79 -3.93 8.74
N PHE A 69 -6.34 -5.17 8.94
CA PHE A 69 -5.07 -5.48 9.62
C PHE A 69 -3.89 -4.83 8.88
N SER A 70 -3.84 -4.96 7.56
CA SER A 70 -2.75 -4.41 6.74
C SER A 70 -2.67 -2.88 6.80
N TRP A 71 -3.82 -2.21 6.74
CA TRP A 71 -3.91 -0.77 6.95
C TRP A 71 -3.47 -0.36 8.36
N SER A 72 -3.90 -1.10 9.38
CA SER A 72 -3.51 -0.85 10.76
C SER A 72 -2.00 -0.98 10.95
N LEU A 73 -1.42 -2.06 10.42
CA LEU A 73 0.01 -2.31 10.44
C LEU A 73 0.78 -1.18 9.76
N ALA A 74 0.43 -0.84 8.51
CA ALA A 74 1.12 0.20 7.76
C ALA A 74 1.02 1.56 8.47
N TYR A 75 -0.15 1.88 9.03
CA TYR A 75 -0.34 3.12 9.78
C TYR A 75 0.52 3.14 11.04
N LEU A 76 0.48 2.08 11.86
CA LEU A 76 1.27 1.98 13.09
C LEU A 76 2.77 2.10 12.81
N LEU A 77 3.26 1.47 11.74
CA LEU A 77 4.63 1.63 11.27
C LEU A 77 4.93 3.10 10.92
N SER A 78 3.98 3.80 10.30
CA SER A 78 4.13 5.20 9.86
C SER A 78 4.27 6.21 11.02
N GLU A 79 3.89 5.81 12.23
CA GLU A 79 4.06 6.67 13.42
C GLU A 79 5.55 6.91 13.73
N ARG A 80 6.42 5.96 13.35
CA ARG A 80 7.85 5.96 13.72
C ARG A 80 8.82 6.14 12.54
N ARG A 81 8.37 5.96 11.30
CA ARG A 81 9.20 5.96 10.08
C ARG A 81 8.38 6.29 8.84
N LYS A 82 9.03 6.64 7.73
CA LYS A 82 8.34 6.88 6.46
C LYS A 82 7.84 5.58 5.84
N VAL A 83 6.51 5.43 5.74
CA VAL A 83 5.87 4.22 5.21
C VAL A 83 5.07 4.49 3.94
N LEU A 84 5.23 3.61 2.96
CA LEU A 84 4.40 3.53 1.77
C LEU A 84 3.58 2.24 1.80
N PHE A 85 2.26 2.36 1.71
CA PHE A 85 1.33 1.23 1.63
C PHE A 85 0.79 1.03 0.21
N ILE A 86 0.83 -0.21 -0.27
CA ILE A 86 0.44 -0.56 -1.63
C ILE A 86 -0.59 -1.69 -1.57
N PRO A 87 -1.90 -1.38 -1.67
CA PRO A 87 -2.96 -2.36 -1.69
C PRO A 87 -3.13 -2.97 -3.09
N MET A 88 -2.66 -4.21 -3.29
CA MET A 88 -2.79 -4.96 -4.53
C MET A 88 -3.93 -5.98 -4.42
N GLU A 89 -5.12 -5.60 -4.85
CA GLU A 89 -6.31 -6.47 -4.90
C GLU A 89 -7.01 -6.33 -6.25
N LEU A 90 -7.54 -7.44 -6.80
CA LEU A 90 -8.21 -7.42 -8.11
C LEU A 90 -9.56 -6.69 -8.07
N LEU A 91 -10.30 -6.87 -6.97
CA LEU A 91 -11.66 -6.36 -6.80
C LEU A 91 -11.79 -5.63 -5.45
N PRO A 92 -11.04 -4.53 -5.25
CA PRO A 92 -10.99 -3.87 -3.96
C PRO A 92 -12.37 -3.31 -3.58
N ILE A 93 -12.80 -3.60 -2.35
CA ILE A 93 -14.00 -3.00 -1.76
C ILE A 93 -13.56 -1.87 -0.83
N PRO A 94 -13.98 -0.61 -1.07
CA PRO A 94 -13.71 0.47 -0.13
C PRO A 94 -14.27 0.12 1.25
N PHE A 95 -13.40 0.03 2.25
CA PHE A 95 -13.81 -0.13 3.65
C PHE A 95 -13.48 1.10 4.49
N LEU A 96 -12.54 1.95 4.06
CA LEU A 96 -12.26 3.23 4.69
C LEU A 96 -12.92 4.36 3.92
N THR A 97 -13.54 5.30 4.61
CA THR A 97 -14.16 6.49 3.98
C THR A 97 -13.18 7.26 3.11
N LEU A 98 -11.92 7.41 3.53
CA LEU A 98 -10.86 8.07 2.75
C LEU A 98 -10.48 7.35 1.45
N THR A 99 -10.79 6.04 1.36
CA THR A 99 -10.56 5.24 0.15
C THR A 99 -11.78 5.21 -0.78
N ALA A 100 -12.93 5.76 -0.34
CA ALA A 100 -14.18 5.65 -1.09
C ALA A 100 -14.23 6.57 -2.32
N SER A 101 -13.47 7.67 -2.32
CA SER A 101 -13.39 8.62 -3.43
C SER A 101 -12.03 8.61 -4.13
N SER A 102 -11.24 7.55 -3.92
CA SER A 102 -9.84 7.58 -4.32
C SER A 102 -9.68 7.35 -5.81
N ASP A 103 -8.93 8.23 -6.47
CA ASP A 103 -8.53 8.12 -7.88
C ASP A 103 -7.83 6.79 -8.16
N SER A 104 -7.89 6.30 -9.41
CA SER A 104 -7.31 5.01 -9.84
C SER A 104 -5.79 5.03 -9.99
N ASN A 105 -5.10 5.58 -8.98
CA ASN A 105 -3.67 5.91 -9.04
C ASN A 105 -2.77 4.68 -9.17
N LEU A 106 -3.17 3.51 -8.65
CA LEU A 106 -2.40 2.28 -8.85
C LEU A 106 -2.45 1.82 -10.31
N SER A 107 -3.58 1.96 -11.01
CA SER A 107 -3.66 1.64 -12.44
C SER A 107 -2.82 2.60 -13.28
N GLU A 108 -2.86 3.89 -12.97
CA GLU A 108 -1.99 4.88 -13.62
C GLU A 108 -0.51 4.58 -13.35
N PHE A 109 -0.17 4.22 -12.11
CA PHE A 109 1.18 3.81 -11.77
C PHE A 109 1.61 2.54 -12.54
N ILE A 110 0.74 1.53 -12.67
CA ILE A 110 1.02 0.31 -13.43
C ILE A 110 1.34 0.64 -14.90
N TYR A 111 0.68 1.65 -15.49
CA TYR A 111 1.01 2.11 -16.83
C TYR A 111 2.46 2.60 -16.91
N TYR A 112 2.90 3.45 -15.99
CA TYR A 112 4.29 3.93 -15.94
C TYR A 112 5.29 2.84 -15.58
N LEU A 113 4.92 1.91 -14.70
CA LEU A 113 5.74 0.77 -14.32
C LEU A 113 6.11 -0.10 -15.53
N LYS A 114 5.20 -0.18 -16.51
CA LYS A 114 5.40 -0.92 -17.76
C LYS A 114 6.13 -0.12 -18.83
N ASP A 115 6.22 1.20 -18.68
CA ASP A 115 6.98 2.08 -19.57
C ASP A 115 8.44 2.19 -19.09
N ASN A 116 9.34 1.51 -19.80
CA ASN A 116 10.73 1.31 -19.39
C ASN A 116 11.63 2.56 -19.51
N ASN A 117 11.06 3.72 -19.81
CA ASN A 117 11.79 4.91 -20.26
C ASN A 117 11.96 6.00 -19.20
N SER A 118 11.44 5.81 -17.98
CA SER A 118 11.52 6.84 -16.93
C SER A 118 11.82 6.28 -15.55
N ASN A 119 12.28 7.14 -14.64
CA ASN A 119 12.50 6.78 -13.25
C ASN A 119 11.15 6.46 -12.59
N VAL A 120 10.89 5.19 -12.31
CA VAL A 120 9.60 4.70 -11.79
C VAL A 120 9.21 5.35 -10.47
N ILE A 121 10.19 5.73 -9.63
CA ILE A 121 9.93 6.40 -8.34
C ILE A 121 9.44 7.84 -8.56
N ASP A 122 9.98 8.54 -9.55
CA ASP A 122 9.56 9.90 -9.89
C ASP A 122 8.14 9.92 -10.49
N GLN A 123 7.73 8.84 -11.16
CA GLN A 123 6.35 8.66 -11.63
C GLN A 123 5.40 8.23 -10.51
N MET A 124 5.88 7.41 -9.56
CA MET A 124 5.07 6.95 -8.43
C MET A 124 4.73 8.08 -7.46
N ASN A 125 5.72 8.90 -7.09
CA ASN A 125 5.60 9.92 -6.04
C ASN A 125 4.44 10.93 -6.23
N PRO A 126 4.16 11.44 -7.45
CA PRO A 126 3.02 12.31 -7.70
C PRO A 126 1.66 11.65 -7.46
N LEU A 127 1.56 10.34 -7.67
CA LEU A 127 0.33 9.53 -7.59
C LEU A 127 -0.02 9.09 -6.16
N LEU A 128 0.84 9.36 -5.19
CA LEU A 128 0.64 8.94 -3.80
C LEU A 128 -0.43 9.80 -3.11
N CYS A 129 -1.40 9.12 -2.51
CA CYS A 129 -2.29 9.69 -1.51
C CYS A 129 -1.60 9.66 -0.14
N CYS A 130 -2.07 10.49 0.79
CA CYS A 130 -1.53 10.55 2.16
C CYS A 130 -2.66 10.61 3.19
N VAL A 131 -2.49 9.86 4.28
CA VAL A 131 -3.28 9.99 5.50
C VAL A 131 -2.32 10.10 6.69
N ASP A 132 -2.33 11.25 7.37
CA ASP A 132 -1.33 11.60 8.38
C ASP A 132 0.11 11.41 7.85
N ARG A 133 0.85 10.42 8.37
CA ARG A 133 2.23 10.09 7.97
C ARG A 133 2.32 8.92 6.99
N LEU A 134 1.21 8.25 6.72
CA LEU A 134 1.15 7.11 5.83
C LEU A 134 0.89 7.58 4.39
N SER A 135 1.80 7.28 3.48
CA SER A 135 1.53 7.40 2.04
C SER A 135 0.98 6.10 1.50
N TYR A 136 0.12 6.16 0.49
CA TYR A 136 -0.41 4.97 -0.17
C TYR A 136 -0.75 5.22 -1.64
N LEU A 137 -0.75 4.15 -2.43
CA LEU A 137 -1.38 4.15 -3.76
C LEU A 137 -2.85 3.79 -3.61
N SER A 138 -3.74 4.66 -4.09
CA SER A 138 -5.17 4.34 -4.18
C SER A 138 -5.45 3.36 -5.32
N GLY A 139 -6.59 2.67 -5.23
CA GLY A 139 -6.87 1.41 -5.93
C GLY A 139 -6.83 1.43 -7.46
N LEU A 140 -7.34 0.35 -8.05
CA LEU A 140 -7.33 0.12 -9.50
C LEU A 140 -8.56 0.71 -10.18
N SER A 141 -8.40 1.16 -11.44
CA SER A 141 -9.53 1.38 -12.35
C SER A 141 -10.08 0.04 -12.86
N HIS A 142 -9.19 -0.92 -13.14
CA HIS A 142 -9.55 -2.27 -13.54
C HIS A 142 -8.63 -3.32 -12.91
N GLY A 143 -9.21 -4.34 -12.28
CA GLY A 143 -8.44 -5.44 -11.66
C GLY A 143 -7.46 -6.17 -12.59
N LEU A 144 -7.73 -6.20 -13.91
CA LEU A 144 -6.87 -6.87 -14.89
C LEU A 144 -5.55 -6.14 -15.10
N ASP A 145 -5.48 -4.84 -14.79
CA ASP A 145 -4.24 -4.08 -14.86
C ASP A 145 -3.16 -4.73 -14.00
N LEU A 146 -3.56 -5.21 -12.82
CA LEU A 146 -2.68 -5.92 -11.88
C LEU A 146 -2.21 -7.29 -12.42
N LEU A 147 -3.06 -8.01 -13.15
CA LEU A 147 -2.69 -9.26 -13.81
C LEU A 147 -1.75 -9.04 -15.00
N SER A 148 -1.68 -7.81 -15.52
CA SER A 148 -0.80 -7.45 -16.62
C SER A 148 0.62 -7.11 -16.17
N VAL A 149 0.88 -7.08 -14.85
CA VAL A 149 2.19 -6.80 -14.26
C VAL A 149 3.01 -8.09 -14.19
N THR A 150 4.19 -8.07 -14.81
CA THR A 150 5.09 -9.22 -14.89
C THR A 150 6.06 -9.27 -13.71
N LYS A 151 6.75 -10.40 -13.58
CA LYS A 151 7.89 -10.55 -12.65
C LYS A 151 8.98 -9.51 -12.86
N GLU A 152 9.33 -9.26 -14.12
CA GLU A 152 10.39 -8.31 -14.49
C GLU A 152 10.02 -6.86 -14.15
N ASP A 153 8.74 -6.50 -14.24
CA ASP A 153 8.23 -5.20 -13.80
C ASP A 153 8.44 -5.02 -12.30
N ILE A 154 8.00 -5.99 -11.49
CA ILE A 154 8.19 -5.97 -10.04
C ILE A 154 9.66 -5.94 -9.66
N ARG A 155 10.51 -6.74 -10.30
CA ARG A 155 11.95 -6.77 -10.00
C ARG A 155 12.60 -5.40 -10.11
N ARG A 156 12.32 -4.72 -11.22
CA ARG A 156 12.87 -3.38 -11.49
C ARG A 156 12.34 -2.38 -10.48
N TRP A 157 11.04 -2.43 -10.21
CA TRP A 157 10.43 -1.56 -9.22
C TRP A 157 10.99 -1.77 -7.81
N LEU A 158 11.19 -3.00 -7.37
CA LEU A 158 11.76 -3.29 -6.05
C LEU A 158 13.23 -2.85 -5.94
N VAL A 159 14.00 -2.97 -7.03
CA VAL A 159 15.36 -2.41 -7.12
C VAL A 159 15.31 -0.88 -6.96
N ASP A 160 14.41 -0.21 -7.65
CA ASP A 160 14.26 1.25 -7.56
C ASP A 160 13.72 1.71 -6.20
N ILE A 161 12.80 0.94 -5.59
CA ILE A 161 12.36 1.13 -4.21
C ILE A 161 13.58 1.09 -3.28
N ARG A 162 14.40 0.03 -3.35
CA ARG A 162 15.55 -0.13 -2.46
C ARG A 162 16.63 0.94 -2.67
N ASN A 163 16.78 1.46 -3.89
CA ASN A 163 17.86 2.39 -4.22
C ASN A 163 17.47 3.87 -4.10
N SER A 164 16.22 4.21 -4.40
CA SER A 164 15.85 5.57 -4.79
C SER A 164 14.63 6.13 -4.06
N THR A 165 13.86 5.33 -3.31
CA THR A 165 12.66 5.83 -2.63
C THR A 165 12.97 6.56 -1.32
N ASP A 166 12.11 7.50 -0.91
CA ASP A 166 12.22 8.19 0.39
C ASP A 166 11.64 7.39 1.55
N TYR A 167 10.93 6.29 1.25
CA TYR A 167 10.27 5.45 2.25
C TYR A 167 11.23 4.44 2.86
N GLU A 168 11.27 4.40 4.18
CA GLU A 168 12.07 3.45 4.97
C GLU A 168 11.42 2.06 4.96
N THR A 169 10.09 2.00 4.84
CA THR A 169 9.35 0.73 4.77
C THR A 169 8.25 0.80 3.73
N VAL A 170 8.22 -0.20 2.85
CA VAL A 170 7.15 -0.40 1.87
C VAL A 170 6.34 -1.63 2.28
N VAL A 171 5.05 -1.44 2.53
CA VAL A 171 4.12 -2.50 2.92
C VAL A 171 3.21 -2.81 1.74
N PHE A 172 3.34 -4.02 1.20
CA PHE A 172 2.44 -4.56 0.18
C PHE A 172 1.33 -5.35 0.85
N TYR A 173 0.08 -5.04 0.54
CA TYR A 173 -1.02 -5.97 0.76
C TYR A 173 -1.28 -6.75 -0.52
N LEU A 174 -1.23 -8.08 -0.45
CA LEU A 174 -1.35 -8.98 -1.58
C LEU A 174 -2.67 -9.75 -1.46
N GLY A 175 -3.69 -9.25 -2.15
CA GLY A 175 -5.04 -9.83 -2.21
C GLY A 175 -5.27 -10.78 -3.39
N CYS A 176 -4.29 -10.99 -4.28
CA CYS A 176 -4.39 -11.96 -5.36
C CYS A 176 -3.08 -12.72 -5.61
N TYR A 177 -3.19 -14.00 -5.96
CA TYR A 177 -2.05 -14.81 -6.36
C TYR A 177 -1.73 -14.57 -7.84
N SER A 178 -0.62 -13.90 -8.11
CA SER A 178 -0.15 -13.54 -9.45
C SER A 178 1.37 -13.62 -9.53
N GLU A 179 1.93 -13.54 -10.73
CA GLU A 179 3.38 -13.49 -10.91
C GLU A 179 4.01 -12.30 -10.16
N ALA A 180 3.36 -11.13 -10.21
CA ALA A 180 3.75 -9.96 -9.46
C ALA A 180 3.77 -10.22 -7.94
N ALA A 181 2.70 -10.80 -7.39
CA ALA A 181 2.62 -11.08 -5.95
C ALA A 181 3.70 -12.08 -5.49
N VAL A 182 3.95 -13.13 -6.28
CA VAL A 182 5.00 -14.12 -5.99
C VAL A 182 6.39 -13.48 -5.99
N GLU A 183 6.66 -12.58 -6.94
CA GLU A 183 7.94 -11.87 -6.98
C GLU A 183 8.12 -10.95 -5.78
N ILE A 184 7.09 -10.20 -5.40
CA ILE A 184 7.09 -9.36 -4.19
C ILE A 184 7.36 -10.21 -2.94
N ILE A 185 6.67 -11.35 -2.78
CA ILE A 185 6.88 -12.29 -1.67
C ILE A 185 8.33 -12.76 -1.63
N SER A 186 8.91 -13.10 -2.79
CA SER A 186 10.26 -13.64 -2.88
C SER A 186 11.34 -12.67 -2.39
N GLN A 187 11.12 -11.36 -2.63
CA GLN A 187 12.02 -10.26 -2.32
C GLN A 187 11.67 -9.49 -1.04
N SER A 188 10.62 -9.92 -0.32
CA SER A 188 10.23 -9.29 0.95
C SER A 188 11.18 -9.68 2.08
N ASP A 189 11.47 -8.72 2.94
CA ASP A 189 12.23 -8.90 4.18
C ASP A 189 11.41 -9.63 5.25
N LYS A 190 10.10 -9.36 5.28
CA LYS A 190 9.12 -10.10 6.09
C LYS A 190 7.85 -10.38 5.30
N VAL A 191 7.29 -11.57 5.48
CA VAL A 191 6.01 -11.98 4.94
C VAL A 191 5.08 -12.36 6.09
N LEU A 192 4.02 -11.59 6.24
CA LEU A 192 2.92 -11.85 7.17
C LEU A 192 1.79 -12.53 6.40
N VAL A 193 1.42 -13.74 6.80
CA VAL A 193 0.33 -14.49 6.17
C VAL A 193 -0.90 -14.35 7.04
N ALA A 194 -1.84 -13.52 6.61
CA ALA A 194 -3.05 -13.21 7.34
C ALA A 194 -4.11 -14.30 7.12
N MET A 195 -4.62 -14.86 8.21
CA MET A 195 -5.58 -15.97 8.18
C MET A 195 -6.78 -15.73 9.09
N GLU A 196 -7.93 -16.23 8.66
CA GLU A 196 -9.14 -16.34 9.46
C GLU A 196 -9.13 -17.63 10.28
N GLU A 197 -9.66 -17.55 11.50
CA GLU A 197 -9.74 -18.70 12.41
C GLU A 197 -10.71 -19.78 11.92
N ASN A 198 -11.87 -19.36 11.39
CA ASN A 198 -12.99 -20.26 11.06
C ASN A 198 -13.13 -20.53 9.54
N GLY A 199 -12.05 -20.36 8.77
CA GLY A 199 -12.06 -20.46 7.31
C GLY A 199 -11.22 -21.62 6.74
N GLU A 200 -11.24 -21.75 5.42
CA GLU A 200 -10.38 -22.68 4.67
C GLU A 200 -8.95 -22.12 4.47
N ASP A 201 -8.61 -21.01 5.12
CA ASP A 201 -7.31 -20.35 4.99
C ASP A 201 -6.15 -21.28 5.37
N ALA A 202 -6.34 -22.16 6.36
CA ALA A 202 -5.32 -23.13 6.74
C ALA A 202 -4.92 -24.06 5.58
N GLU A 203 -5.89 -24.56 4.79
CA GLU A 203 -5.61 -25.40 3.63
C GLU A 203 -5.02 -24.60 2.46
N ARG A 204 -5.50 -23.37 2.25
CA ARG A 204 -4.92 -22.48 1.22
C ARG A 204 -3.48 -22.10 1.52
N ILE A 205 -3.12 -21.91 2.78
CA ILE A 205 -1.76 -21.62 3.20
C ILE A 205 -0.85 -22.83 2.99
N LYS A 206 -1.33 -24.05 3.24
CA LYS A 206 -0.56 -25.26 2.90
C LYS A 206 -0.28 -25.34 1.40
N GLU A 207 -1.28 -25.03 0.57
CA GLU A 207 -1.11 -25.02 -0.88
C GLU A 207 -0.18 -23.89 -1.35
N LEU A 208 -0.29 -22.70 -0.75
CA LEU A 208 0.65 -21.60 -0.99
C LEU A 208 2.09 -22.00 -0.64
N ASP A 209 2.31 -22.59 0.54
CA ASP A 209 3.63 -23.07 0.97
C ASP A 209 4.19 -24.10 -0.04
N ARG A 210 3.36 -25.05 -0.50
CA ARG A 210 3.74 -26.03 -1.52
C ARG A 210 4.16 -25.37 -2.83
N GLN A 211 3.42 -24.37 -3.31
CA GLN A 211 3.74 -23.67 -4.56
C GLN A 211 5.00 -22.79 -4.42
N LEU A 212 5.19 -22.08 -3.31
CA LEU A 212 6.40 -21.30 -3.05
C LEU A 212 7.64 -22.19 -2.97
N GLN A 213 7.53 -23.39 -2.40
CA GLN A 213 8.62 -24.37 -2.38
C GLN A 213 9.00 -24.87 -3.77
N LEU A 214 8.03 -25.09 -4.67
CA LEU A 214 8.29 -25.42 -6.08
C LEU A 214 9.06 -24.33 -6.82
N LEU A 215 8.91 -23.08 -6.38
CA LEU A 215 9.62 -21.91 -6.90
C LEU A 215 10.93 -21.62 -6.15
N HIS A 216 11.34 -22.51 -5.22
CA HIS A 216 12.52 -22.34 -4.37
C HIS A 216 12.50 -21.08 -3.51
N ILE A 217 11.30 -20.59 -3.15
CA ILE A 217 11.13 -19.44 -2.25
C ILE A 217 11.07 -19.97 -0.80
N PRO A 218 12.01 -19.59 0.08
CA PRO A 218 12.05 -20.13 1.44
C PRO A 218 10.92 -19.58 2.31
N THR A 219 10.14 -20.46 2.94
CA THR A 219 9.01 -20.11 3.83
C THR A 219 9.34 -20.30 5.31
N GLY A 220 10.62 -20.13 5.68
CA GLY A 220 11.10 -20.29 7.06
C GLY A 220 10.50 -19.27 8.04
N PRO A 221 10.37 -19.62 9.33
CA PRO A 221 9.63 -18.83 10.34
C PRO A 221 10.24 -17.44 10.59
N ASP A 222 11.54 -17.27 10.37
CA ASP A 222 12.22 -15.98 10.54
C ASP A 222 11.67 -14.93 9.57
N ARG A 223 11.28 -15.35 8.36
CA ARG A 223 10.74 -14.48 7.31
C ARG A 223 9.23 -14.58 7.18
N PHE A 224 8.66 -15.78 7.27
CA PHE A 224 7.24 -16.07 7.08
C PHE A 224 6.55 -16.27 8.42
N GLN A 225 5.66 -15.35 8.77
CA GLN A 225 4.89 -15.39 10.02
C GLN A 225 3.40 -15.48 9.71
N LYS A 226 2.78 -16.58 10.15
CA LYS A 226 1.33 -16.80 10.03
C LYS A 226 0.64 -16.13 11.22
N LEU A 227 -0.44 -15.41 10.98
CA LEU A 227 -1.17 -14.70 12.03
C LEU A 227 -2.68 -14.75 11.82
N LEU A 228 -3.40 -14.96 12.93
CA LEU A 228 -4.85 -14.90 12.95
C LEU A 228 -5.28 -13.43 12.97
N VAL A 229 -6.13 -13.05 12.02
CA VAL A 229 -6.77 -11.73 12.00
C VAL A 229 -8.20 -11.84 12.55
N PRO A 230 -8.61 -10.94 13.46
CA PRO A 230 -9.96 -10.93 14.00
C PRO A 230 -10.97 -10.50 12.94
N ASP A 231 -12.24 -10.84 13.16
CA ASP A 231 -13.34 -10.29 12.39
C ASP A 231 -13.47 -8.79 12.72
N PRO A 232 -13.45 -7.88 11.75
CA PRO A 232 -13.60 -6.45 11.97
C PRO A 232 -14.97 -6.06 12.55
N GLY A 233 -16.00 -6.90 12.44
CA GLY A 233 -17.34 -6.63 12.99
C GLY A 233 -18.08 -5.46 12.32
N TRP A 234 -17.58 -4.98 11.17
CA TRP A 234 -18.21 -3.93 10.38
C TRP A 234 -18.71 -4.51 9.07
N GLU A 235 -19.91 -5.06 9.07
CA GLU A 235 -20.56 -5.55 7.86
C GLU A 235 -21.19 -4.40 7.07
N GLY A 236 -21.03 -4.40 5.74
CA GLY A 236 -21.83 -3.60 4.82
C GLY A 236 -21.62 -2.07 4.83
N ARG A 237 -20.73 -1.51 5.66
CA ARG A 237 -20.43 -0.06 5.66
C ARG A 237 -18.95 0.26 5.56
N ALA A 238 -18.62 1.45 5.06
CA ALA A 238 -17.29 2.03 5.23
C ALA A 238 -17.15 2.62 6.64
N ILE A 239 -15.93 2.64 7.15
CA ILE A 239 -15.56 3.17 8.46
C ILE A 239 -14.52 4.28 8.32
N THR A 240 -14.42 5.12 9.34
CA THR A 240 -13.41 6.16 9.45
C THR A 240 -12.07 5.58 9.94
N MET A 241 -10.98 6.32 9.73
CA MET A 241 -9.69 5.95 10.34
C MET A 241 -9.71 5.97 11.86
N GLN A 242 -10.55 6.82 12.47
CA GLN A 242 -10.70 6.84 13.92
C GLN A 242 -11.38 5.56 14.43
N GLU A 243 -12.36 5.03 13.70
CA GLU A 243 -12.96 3.72 14.01
C GLU A 243 -11.94 2.58 13.82
N LEU A 244 -11.12 2.62 12.76
CA LEU A 244 -10.06 1.64 12.56
C LEU A 244 -9.08 1.61 13.73
N LYS A 245 -8.63 2.78 14.21
CA LYS A 245 -7.71 2.91 15.35
C LYS A 245 -8.21 2.32 16.67
N ASN A 246 -9.53 2.11 16.80
CA ASN A 246 -10.16 1.58 18.01
C ASN A 246 -10.68 0.13 17.81
N SER A 247 -10.21 -0.57 16.78
CA SER A 247 -10.71 -1.89 16.42
C SER A 247 -9.80 -3.04 16.84
N GLU A 248 -10.34 -4.25 16.82
CA GLU A 248 -9.55 -5.46 17.04
C GLU A 248 -8.44 -5.63 16.00
N SER A 249 -8.67 -5.25 14.74
CA SER A 249 -7.63 -5.25 13.69
C SER A 249 -6.43 -4.39 14.06
N TRP A 250 -6.66 -3.25 14.71
CA TRP A 250 -5.61 -2.35 15.15
C TRP A 250 -4.81 -2.93 16.31
N PHE A 251 -5.50 -3.42 17.34
CA PHE A 251 -4.84 -4.06 18.49
C PHE A 251 -4.08 -5.34 18.07
N CYS A 252 -4.60 -6.08 17.09
CA CYS A 252 -3.94 -7.23 16.49
C CYS A 252 -2.63 -6.85 15.77
N ALA A 253 -2.60 -5.72 15.08
CA ALA A 253 -1.42 -5.25 14.33
C ALA A 253 -0.30 -4.68 15.22
N MET A 254 -0.63 -4.15 16.40
CA MET A 254 0.29 -3.43 17.29
C MET A 254 1.57 -4.20 17.65
N PRO A 255 1.52 -5.48 18.08
CA PRO A 255 2.74 -6.24 18.38
C PRO A 255 3.67 -6.39 17.19
N TYR A 256 3.12 -6.50 15.97
CA TYR A 256 3.92 -6.65 14.76
C TYR A 256 4.61 -5.35 14.38
N ALA A 257 3.93 -4.21 14.53
CA ALA A 257 4.49 -2.90 14.24
C ALA A 257 5.70 -2.54 15.15
N ASP A 258 5.71 -3.04 16.38
CA ASP A 258 6.81 -2.86 17.34
C ASP A 258 8.06 -3.68 17.02
N HIS A 259 7.92 -4.78 16.30
CA HIS A 259 9.02 -5.73 16.01
C HIS A 259 9.56 -5.65 14.58
N LEU A 260 8.86 -4.98 13.67
CA LEU A 260 9.26 -4.78 12.27
C LEU A 260 10.04 -3.49 12.10
#